data_AF-A0AAJ2U3Z5-F1
#
_entry.id   AF-A0AAJ2U3Z5-F1
#
_cell.length_a   1.000
_cell.length_b   1.000
_cell.length_c   1.000
_cell.angle_alpha   90.00
_cell.angle_beta   90.00
_cell.angle_gamma   90.00
#
_symmetry.space_group_name_H-M   'P 1'
#
loop_
_entity.id
_entity.type
_entity.pdbx_description
1 polymer ?
#
loop_
_entity_poly.entity_id
_entity_poly.type
_entity_poly.pdbx_seq_one_letter_code
_entity_poly.pdbx_strand_id
1 'polypeptide(L)'
;HYTESARIMLAFLTLSVFYWTFEPIPIGLTAVILLVLMLVFGVVNTDVVYSGFASPAVFLIIGGMMLAKGVNDTTLTKRIAYLFLS
;
A
#
# COMPACT_ATOMS: atom_id res chain seq x y z
N HIS A 1 -0.70 -0.62 34.22
CA HIS A 1 0.16 0.29 33.43
C HIS A 1 0.02 -0.06 31.96
N TYR A 2 -1.00 0.47 31.27
CA TYR A 2 -1.05 0.35 29.81
C TYR A 2 0.10 1.19 29.26
N THR A 3 1.07 0.52 28.66
CA THR A 3 2.29 1.09 28.07
C THR A 3 1.90 2.25 27.17
N GLU A 4 2.45 3.45 27.38
CA GLU A 4 2.07 4.67 26.65
C GLU A 4 2.06 4.47 25.12
N SER A 5 2.97 3.63 24.62
CA SER A 5 3.05 3.19 23.23
C SER A 5 1.74 2.57 22.70
N ALA A 6 1.02 1.78 23.50
CA ALA A 6 -0.23 1.14 23.09
C ALA A 6 -1.35 2.16 22.89
N ARG A 7 -1.39 3.23 23.71
CA ARG A 7 -2.37 4.30 23.54
C ARG A 7 -2.12 5.10 22.26
N ILE A 8 -0.84 5.36 21.94
CA ILE A 8 -0.48 6.07 20.72
C ILE A 8 -0.78 5.21 19.48
N MET A 9 -0.51 3.90 19.52
CA MET A 9 -0.90 2.99 18.44
C MET A 9 -2.42 2.94 18.21
N LEU A 10 -3.22 2.93 19.28
CA LEU A 10 -4.67 3.00 19.16
C LEU A 10 -5.13 4.33 18.54
N ALA A 11 -4.50 5.45 18.88
CA ALA A 11 -4.79 6.74 18.26
C ALA A 11 -4.44 6.75 16.75
N PHE A 12 -3.34 6.12 16.35
CA PHE A 12 -3.01 5.96 14.93
C PHE A 12 -4.01 5.07 14.18
N LEU A 13 -4.47 4.00 14.82
CA LEU A 13 -5.46 3.09 14.24
C LEU A 13 -6.83 3.79 14.06
N THR A 14 -7.28 4.56 15.04
CA THR A 14 -8.54 5.30 14.91
C THR A 14 -8.42 6.40 13.86
N LEU A 15 -7.29 7.10 13.81
CA LEU A 15 -7.02 8.11 12.78
C LEU A 15 -6.96 7.50 11.38
N SER A 16 -6.32 6.35 11.19
CA SER A 16 -6.26 5.68 9.89
C SER A 16 -7.64 5.23 9.42
N VAL A 17 -8.44 4.61 10.29
CA VAL A 17 -9.82 4.21 9.96
C VAL A 17 -10.67 5.41 9.59
N PHE A 18 -10.55 6.53 10.30
CA PHE A 18 -11.27 7.75 9.98
C PHE A 18 -10.87 8.28 8.59
N TYR A 19 -9.57 8.45 8.33
CA TYR A 19 -9.09 8.96 7.03
C TYR A 19 -9.46 8.05 5.86
N TRP A 20 -9.42 6.73 6.04
CA TRP A 20 -9.81 5.79 4.97
C TRP A 20 -11.32 5.64 4.80
N THR A 21 -12.13 5.93 5.82
CA THR A 21 -13.59 5.88 5.69
C THR A 21 -14.13 7.14 5.00
N PHE A 22 -13.62 8.31 5.35
CA PHE A 22 -14.10 9.58 4.82
C PHE A 22 -13.41 10.00 3.50
N GLU A 23 -12.32 9.32 3.13
CA GLU A 23 -11.51 9.56 1.93
C GLU A 23 -11.34 11.06 1.57
N PRO A 24 -10.98 11.96 2.51
CA PRO A 24 -10.83 13.38 2.18
C PRO A 24 -9.65 13.61 1.23
N ILE A 25 -8.74 12.65 1.12
CA ILE A 25 -7.49 12.68 0.35
C ILE A 25 -7.28 11.28 -0.24
N PRO A 26 -6.63 11.13 -1.43
CA PRO A 26 -6.34 9.82 -2.01
C PRO A 26 -5.69 8.83 -1.03
N ILE A 27 -6.12 7.57 -1.10
CA ILE A 27 -5.72 6.50 -0.17
C ILE A 27 -4.19 6.35 -0.06
N GLY A 28 -3.47 6.47 -1.17
CA GLY A 28 -2.01 6.41 -1.18
C GLY A 28 -1.35 7.56 -0.42
N LEU A 29 -1.89 8.78 -0.51
CA LEU A 29 -1.34 9.94 0.19
C LEU A 29 -1.57 9.81 1.71
N THR A 30 -2.75 9.35 2.13
CA THR A 30 -3.06 9.13 3.55
C THR A 30 -2.14 8.08 4.17
N ALA A 31 -1.78 7.02 3.45
CA ALA A 31 -0.82 6.01 3.91
C ALA A 31 0.58 6.60 4.13
N VAL A 32 1.04 7.49 3.25
CA VAL A 32 2.33 8.18 3.42
C VAL A 32 2.30 9.14 4.62
N ILE A 33 1.21 9.90 4.78
CA ILE A 33 1.04 10.80 5.93
C ILE A 33 1.09 10.02 7.25
N LEU A 34 0.39 8.89 7.33
CA LEU A 34 0.40 8.00 8.51
C LEU A 34 1.80 7.44 8.78
N LEU A 35 2.53 7.01 7.74
CA LEU A 35 3.91 6.56 7.88
C LEU A 35 4.82 7.66 8.46
N VAL A 36 4.75 8.88 7.90
CA VAL A 36 5.54 10.02 8.37
C VAL A 36 5.21 10.35 9.82
N LEU A 37 3.92 10.35 10.17
CA LEU A 37 3.49 10.56 11.55
C LEU A 37 4.06 9.48 12.50
N MET A 38 4.03 8.20 12.12
CA MET A 38 4.60 7.13 12.94
C MET A 38 6.11 7.30 13.15
N LEU A 39 6.85 7.74 12.12
CA LEU A 39 8.28 8.02 12.22
C LEU A 39 8.58 9.21 13.13
N VAL A 40 7.80 10.30 13.03
CA VAL A 40 7.96 11.51 13.85
C VAL A 40 7.69 11.21 15.33
N PHE A 41 6.68 10.39 15.63
CA PHE A 41 6.36 10.03 17.01
C PHE A 41 7.27 8.94 17.61
N GLY A 42 8.08 8.25 16.79
CA GLY A 42 9.12 7.32 17.26
C GLY A 42 8.61 6.14 18.10
N VAL A 43 7.32 5.80 18.00
CA VAL A 43 6.65 4.79 18.86
C VAL A 43 7.10 3.37 18.53
N VAL A 44 7.57 3.16 17.30
CA VAL A 44 7.97 1.86 16.76
C VAL A 44 9.30 2.03 16.04
N ASN A 45 10.15 1.00 16.06
CA ASN A 45 11.39 0.98 15.28
C ASN A 45 11.09 1.28 13.80
N THR A 46 11.91 2.10 13.18
CA THR A 46 11.79 2.51 11.77
C THR A 46 11.71 1.32 10.84
N ASP A 47 12.46 0.25 11.11
CA ASP A 47 12.45 -0.98 10.32
C ASP A 47 11.06 -1.61 10.26
N VAL A 48 10.32 -1.57 11.37
CA VAL A 48 8.96 -2.11 11.45
C VAL A 48 7.98 -1.22 10.68
N VAL A 49 8.14 0.11 10.75
CA VAL A 49 7.29 1.04 10.00
C VAL A 49 7.46 0.86 8.49
N TYR A 50 8.70 0.70 8.02
CA TYR A 50 8.98 0.49 6.59
C TYR A 50 8.63 -0.93 6.10
N SER A 51 8.60 -1.92 6.99
CA SER A 51 8.33 -3.33 6.62
C SER A 51 6.98 -3.52 5.90
N GLY A 52 5.97 -2.73 6.23
CA GLY A 52 4.66 -2.78 5.56
C GLY A 52 4.73 -2.36 4.09
N PHE A 53 5.56 -1.37 3.76
CA PHE A 53 5.72 -0.85 2.40
C PHE A 53 6.64 -1.71 1.54
N ALA A 54 7.62 -2.38 2.15
CA ALA A 54 8.54 -3.30 1.48
C ALA A 54 8.05 -4.76 1.50
N SER A 55 6.76 -4.99 1.76
CA SER A 55 6.24 -6.36 1.86
C SER A 55 6.26 -7.08 0.50
N PRO A 56 6.51 -8.40 0.47
CA PRO A 56 6.50 -9.18 -0.78
C PRO A 56 5.21 -9.04 -1.58
N ALA A 57 4.07 -8.85 -0.90
CA ALA A 57 2.78 -8.63 -1.54
C ALA A 57 2.74 -7.34 -2.39
N VAL A 58 3.34 -6.24 -1.89
CA VAL A 58 3.42 -4.98 -2.65
C VAL A 58 4.23 -5.18 -3.92
N PHE A 59 5.38 -5.86 -3.83
CA PHE A 59 6.20 -6.17 -5.00
C PHE A 59 5.50 -7.10 -6.00
N LEU A 60 4.71 -8.06 -5.54
CA LEU A 60 3.89 -8.91 -6.42
C LEU A 60 2.85 -8.11 -7.19
N ILE A 61 2.17 -7.16 -6.54
CA ILE A 61 1.19 -6.29 -7.20
C ILE A 61 1.89 -5.42 -8.25
N ILE A 62 3.02 -4.80 -7.89
CA ILE A 62 3.81 -3.99 -8.83
C ILE A 62 4.29 -4.83 -10.01
N GLY A 63 4.87 -6.01 -9.76
CA GLY A 63 5.31 -6.93 -10.80
C GLY A 63 4.16 -7.37 -11.71
N GLY A 64 3.00 -7.70 -11.14
CA GLY A 64 1.79 -8.03 -11.89
C GLY A 64 1.31 -6.89 -12.78
N MET A 65 1.31 -5.65 -12.27
CA MET A 65 0.97 -4.47 -13.05
C MET A 65 1.98 -4.21 -14.18
N MET A 66 3.28 -4.38 -13.91
CA MET A 66 4.33 -4.24 -14.93
C MET A 66 4.19 -5.28 -16.03
N LEU A 67 3.89 -6.54 -15.68
CA LEU A 67 3.62 -7.61 -16.64
C LEU A 67 2.37 -7.31 -17.47
N ALA A 68 1.27 -6.90 -16.83
CA ALA A 68 0.03 -6.52 -17.53
C ALA A 68 0.27 -5.38 -18.52
N LYS A 69 1.06 -4.37 -18.13
CA LYS A 69 1.47 -3.29 -19.03
C LYS A 69 2.31 -3.81 -20.20
N GLY A 70 3.31 -4.66 -19.95
CA GLY A 70 4.13 -5.25 -21.01
C GLY A 70 3.30 -6.09 -22.01
N VAL A 71 2.28 -6.79 -21.53
CA VAL A 71 1.34 -7.51 -22.39
C VAL A 71 0.49 -6.54 -23.22
N ASN A 72 0.01 -5.44 -22.63
CA ASN A 72 -0.79 -4.42 -23.32
C ASN A 72 0.01 -3.61 -24.36
N ASP A 73 1.27 -3.29 -24.08
CA ASP A 73 2.13 -2.55 -25.00
C ASP A 73 2.57 -3.41 -26.20
N THR A 74 2.45 -4.74 -26.11
CA THR A 74 2.78 -5.67 -27.19
C THR A 74 1.55 -6.15 -27.95
N THR A 75 1.72 -6.62 -29.19
CA THR A 75 0.63 -7.28 -29.94
C THR A 75 0.27 -8.68 -29.41
N LEU A 76 0.82 -9.09 -28.26
CA LEU A 76 0.58 -10.40 -27.67
C LEU A 76 -0.92 -10.63 -27.41
N THR A 77 -1.60 -9.63 -26.86
CA THR A 77 -3.06 -9.64 -26.65
C THR A 77 -3.82 -9.87 -27.96
N LYS A 78 -3.41 -9.24 -29.07
CA LYS A 78 -4.03 -9.43 -30.38
C LYS A 78 -3.80 -10.85 -30.92
N ARG A 79 -2.56 -11.37 -30.81
CA ARG A 79 -2.23 -12.75 -31.25
C ARG A 79 -3.02 -13.80 -30.48
N ILE A 80 -3.16 -13.63 -29.17
CA ILE A 80 -3.96 -14.51 -28.32
C ILE A 80 -5.44 -14.40 -28.70
N ALA A 81 -5.98 -13.19 -28.90
CA ALA A 81 -7.36 -13.01 -29.33
C ALA A 81 -7.66 -13.70 -30.68
N TYR A 82 -6.75 -13.60 -31.66
CA TYR A 82 -6.89 -14.32 -32.93
C TYR A 82 -6.84 -15.84 -32.77
N LEU A 83 -6.01 -16.38 -31.87
CA LEU A 83 -5.98 -17.82 -31.56
C LEU A 83 -7.29 -18.33 -30.93
N PHE A 84 -7.97 -17.52 -30.12
CA PHE A 84 -9.26 -17.89 -29.53
C PHE A 84 -10.44 -17.76 -30.50
N LEU A 85 -10.32 -16.91 -31.52
CA LEU A 85 -11.35 -16.65 -32.53
C LEU A 85 -11.29 -17.59 -33.75
N SER A 86 -10.18 -18.30 -33.95
CA SER A 86 -10.05 -19.35 -34.98
C SER A 86 -10.51 -20.70 -34.46
#